data_AF-A0AAE1E5H0-F1
#
_entry.id   AF-A0AAE1E5H0-F1
#
_cell.length_a   1.000
_cell.length_b   1.000
_cell.length_c   1.000
_cell.angle_alpha   90.00
_cell.angle_beta   90.00
_cell.angle_gamma   90.00
#
_symmetry.space_group_name_H-M   'P 1'
#
loop_
_entity.id
_entity.type
_entity.pdbx_description
1 polymer ?
#
loop_
_entity_poly.entity_id
_entity_poly.type
_entity_poly.pdbx_seq_one_letter_code
_entity_poly.pdbx_strand_id
1 'polypeptide(L)'
;MDAAPSEDPVNVGMKVILPATVYGSPRSYSEAFQDAMSIVRQLGKPDVFITFTSNPKWPEIKSALNPGEVACDRPDLSYRVFKLKFTALMDGILKKEILGTVKAHTATIEYHNRGLPH
;
A
#
# COMPACT_ATOMS: atom_id res chain seq x y z
N MET A 1 46.81 35.00 14.29
CA MET A 1 46.01 35.79 15.25
C MET A 1 45.00 36.49 14.36
N ASP A 2 43.78 36.00 14.18
CA ASP A 2 42.78 35.66 15.20
C ASP A 2 42.06 34.32 14.96
N ALA A 3 41.35 33.85 16.00
CA ALA A 3 40.76 32.53 16.13
C ALA A 3 39.21 32.56 16.08
N ALA A 4 38.66 31.47 15.49
CA ALA A 4 37.34 30.84 15.67
C ALA A 4 36.09 31.46 15.00
N PRO A 5 35.05 30.64 14.64
CA PRO A 5 34.86 29.23 15.00
C PRO A 5 34.98 28.24 13.83
N SER A 6 35.42 27.03 14.17
CA SER A 6 35.20 25.81 13.39
C SER A 6 33.70 25.62 13.19
N GLU A 7 33.24 25.68 11.95
CA GLU A 7 31.91 25.16 11.63
C GLU A 7 31.96 23.64 11.74
N ASP A 8 31.42 23.12 12.83
CA ASP A 8 31.13 21.71 13.00
C ASP A 8 30.43 21.20 11.74
N PRO A 9 30.87 20.08 11.13
CA PRO A 9 30.12 19.52 10.02
C PRO A 9 28.74 19.21 10.56
N VAL A 10 27.72 19.86 9.99
CA VAL A 10 26.31 19.53 10.18
C VAL A 10 26.25 18.01 10.20
N ASN A 11 25.85 17.44 11.34
CA ASN A 11 25.74 16.00 11.53
C ASN A 11 24.56 15.52 10.69
N VAL A 12 24.76 15.47 9.37
CA VAL A 12 23.83 14.88 8.42
C VAL A 12 23.85 13.41 8.75
N GLY A 13 22.80 12.95 9.43
CA GLY A 13 22.71 11.59 9.96
C GLY A 13 23.11 10.52 8.94
N MET A 14 23.53 9.36 9.45
CA MET A 14 24.02 8.25 8.63
C MET A 14 22.98 7.82 7.59
N LYS A 15 23.37 7.79 6.31
CA LYS A 15 22.56 7.19 5.24
C LYS A 15 22.52 5.68 5.44
N VAL A 16 21.42 5.18 5.97
CA VAL A 16 21.15 3.74 6.09
C VAL A 16 20.29 3.30 4.92
N ILE A 17 20.74 2.28 4.19
CA ILE A 17 19.93 1.66 3.15
C ILE A 17 18.97 0.67 3.81
N LEU A 18 17.67 0.93 3.70
CA LEU A 18 16.65 0.03 4.24
C LEU A 18 16.66 -1.30 3.48
N PRO A 19 16.62 -2.44 4.19
CA PRO A 19 16.49 -3.75 3.56
C PRO A 19 15.09 -3.95 2.97
N ALA A 20 14.95 -4.89 2.04
CA ALA A 20 13.69 -5.16 1.36
C ALA A 20 12.59 -5.71 2.30
N THR A 21 13.00 -6.25 3.46
CA THR A 21 12.10 -6.68 4.54
C THR A 21 11.30 -5.53 5.15
N VAL A 22 11.73 -4.27 4.95
CA VAL A 22 10.97 -3.09 5.37
C VAL A 22 9.94 -2.77 4.29
N TYR A 23 8.67 -3.03 4.59
CA TYR A 23 7.54 -2.70 3.72
C TYR A 23 7.55 -1.20 3.36
N GLY A 24 7.34 -0.90 2.08
CA GLY A 24 7.35 0.48 1.58
C GLY A 24 8.75 1.07 1.35
N SER A 25 9.83 0.31 1.60
CA SER A 25 11.18 0.74 1.19
C SER A 25 11.35 0.63 -0.33
N PRO A 26 12.28 1.42 -0.94
CA PRO A 26 12.59 1.29 -2.37
C PRO A 26 12.95 -0.13 -2.80
N ARG A 27 13.63 -0.89 -1.91
CA ARG A 27 13.99 -2.29 -2.17
C ARG A 27 12.78 -3.22 -2.10
N SER A 28 11.87 -3.02 -1.16
CA SER A 28 10.61 -3.79 -1.07
C SER A 28 9.78 -3.65 -2.34
N TYR A 29 9.62 -2.42 -2.86
CA TYR A 29 8.91 -2.19 -4.12
C TYR A 29 9.64 -2.79 -5.33
N SER A 30 10.98 -2.68 -5.36
CA SER A 30 11.78 -3.27 -6.44
C SER A 30 11.64 -4.79 -6.47
N GLU A 31 11.67 -5.44 -5.31
CA GLU A 31 11.50 -6.90 -5.18
C GLU A 31 10.10 -7.34 -5.61
N ALA A 32 9.04 -6.69 -5.11
CA ALA A 32 7.67 -6.98 -5.51
C ALA A 32 7.45 -6.82 -7.03
N PHE A 33 8.10 -5.83 -7.65
CA PHE A 33 8.07 -5.65 -9.10
C PHE A 33 8.79 -6.80 -9.83
N GLN A 34 9.99 -7.19 -9.38
CA GLN A 34 10.72 -8.32 -9.98
C GLN A 34 9.93 -9.63 -9.87
N ASP A 35 9.28 -9.88 -8.74
CA ASP A 35 8.43 -11.06 -8.54
C ASP A 35 7.26 -11.07 -9.53
N ALA A 36 6.57 -9.93 -9.68
CA ALA A 36 5.48 -9.80 -10.65
C ALA A 36 5.98 -10.02 -12.09
N MET A 37 7.13 -9.45 -12.45
CA MET A 37 7.72 -9.65 -13.77
C MET A 37 8.17 -11.09 -14.01
N SER A 38 8.59 -11.81 -12.97
CA SER A 38 8.94 -13.23 -13.08
C SER A 38 7.72 -14.08 -13.42
N ILE A 39 6.56 -13.79 -12.83
CA ILE A 39 5.27 -14.42 -13.16
C ILE A 39 4.90 -14.13 -14.61
N VAL A 40 4.98 -12.87 -15.04
CA VAL A 40 4.67 -12.48 -16.43
C VAL A 40 5.59 -13.16 -17.44
N ARG A 41 6.88 -13.30 -17.10
CA ARG A 41 7.85 -14.01 -17.96
C ARG A 41 7.51 -15.49 -18.12
N GLN A 42 6.98 -16.14 -17.07
CA GLN A 42 6.66 -17.57 -17.10
C GLN A 42 5.28 -17.88 -17.67
N LEU A 43 4.27 -17.07 -17.34
CA LEU A 43 2.87 -17.34 -17.68
C LEU A 43 2.32 -16.44 -18.80
N GLY A 44 3.07 -15.42 -19.21
CA GLY A 44 2.64 -14.42 -20.19
C GLY A 44 1.96 -13.21 -19.55
N LYS A 45 1.36 -12.37 -20.41
CA LYS A 45 0.67 -11.15 -19.97
C LYS A 45 -0.52 -11.47 -19.04
N PRO A 46 -0.87 -10.58 -18.10
CA PRO A 46 -2.09 -10.73 -17.32
C PRO A 46 -3.34 -10.65 -18.22
N ASP A 47 -4.36 -11.42 -17.88
CA ASP A 47 -5.67 -11.38 -18.56
C ASP A 47 -6.61 -10.34 -17.94
N VAL A 48 -6.44 -10.07 -16.65
CA VAL A 48 -7.32 -9.20 -15.86
C VAL A 48 -6.49 -8.27 -14.99
N PHE A 49 -6.88 -7.00 -14.93
CA PHE A 49 -6.33 -5.99 -14.03
C PHE A 49 -7.48 -5.33 -13.26
N ILE A 50 -7.45 -5.38 -11.92
CA ILE A 50 -8.54 -4.91 -11.05
C ILE A 50 -8.02 -3.82 -10.13
N THR A 51 -8.67 -2.66 -10.18
CA THR A 51 -8.50 -1.59 -9.19
C THR A 51 -9.66 -1.65 -8.20
N PHE A 52 -9.35 -1.83 -6.91
CA PHE A 52 -10.33 -1.79 -5.83
C PHE A 52 -10.02 -0.61 -4.90
N THR A 53 -10.92 0.37 -4.85
CA THR A 53 -10.71 1.62 -4.11
C THR A 53 -11.68 1.71 -2.95
N SER A 54 -11.19 2.08 -1.76
CA SER A 54 -12.05 2.35 -0.60
C SER A 54 -12.96 3.54 -0.86
N ASN A 55 -14.22 3.44 -0.42
CA ASN A 55 -15.18 4.53 -0.51
C ASN A 55 -15.57 5.03 0.89
N PRO A 56 -15.22 6.27 1.28
CA PRO A 56 -15.54 6.81 2.60
C PRO A 56 -17.05 6.95 2.84
N LYS A 57 -17.88 6.86 1.79
CA LYS A 57 -19.34 6.93 1.89
C LYS A 57 -20.00 5.59 2.18
N TRP A 58 -19.24 4.50 2.28
CA TRP A 58 -19.81 3.19 2.61
C TRP A 58 -20.58 3.24 3.93
N PRO A 59 -21.77 2.58 3.99
CA PRO A 59 -22.64 2.65 5.15
C PRO A 59 -21.96 2.12 6.41
N GLU A 60 -21.11 1.09 6.29
CA GLU A 60 -20.37 0.50 7.41
C GLU A 60 -19.37 1.47 8.03
N ILE A 61 -18.81 2.39 7.23
CA ILE A 61 -17.94 3.47 7.73
C ILE A 61 -18.81 4.52 8.39
N LYS A 62 -19.83 5.02 7.69
CA LYS A 62 -20.71 6.09 8.20
C LYS A 62 -21.40 5.73 9.51
N SER A 63 -21.85 4.49 9.66
CA SER A 63 -22.53 4.03 10.87
C SER A 63 -21.59 3.86 12.06
N ALA A 64 -20.28 3.77 11.83
CA ALA A 64 -19.27 3.59 12.86
C ALA A 64 -18.57 4.91 13.26
N LEU A 65 -18.89 6.03 12.59
CA LEU A 65 -18.37 7.36 12.93
C LEU A 65 -19.13 7.94 14.12
N ASN A 66 -18.40 8.63 15.00
CA ASN A 66 -19.01 9.43 16.06
C ASN A 66 -19.65 10.71 15.48
N PRO A 67 -20.59 11.36 16.20
CA PRO A 67 -21.16 12.63 15.78
C PRO A 67 -20.07 13.68 15.52
N GLY A 68 -20.05 14.23 14.30
CA GLY A 68 -19.08 15.23 13.88
C GLY A 68 -17.77 14.69 13.28
N GLU A 69 -17.49 13.39 13.39
CA GLU A 69 -16.35 12.77 12.72
C GLU A 69 -16.62 12.61 11.21
N VAL A 70 -15.57 12.78 10.41
CA VAL A 70 -15.56 12.40 8.99
C VAL A 70 -14.63 11.20 8.78
N ALA A 71 -14.84 10.48 7.68
CA ALA A 71 -14.09 9.24 7.41
C ALA A 71 -12.55 9.41 7.38
N CYS A 72 -12.05 10.62 7.07
CA CYS A 72 -10.61 10.90 7.12
C CYS A 72 -10.06 10.99 8.54
N ASP A 73 -10.89 11.28 9.54
CA ASP A 73 -10.48 11.31 10.95
C ASP A 73 -10.29 9.89 11.51
N ARG A 74 -10.90 8.90 10.85
CA ARG A 74 -10.91 7.48 11.24
C ARG A 74 -10.36 6.58 10.13
N PRO A 75 -9.07 6.69 9.77
CA PRO A 75 -8.45 5.85 8.75
C PRO A 75 -8.47 4.36 9.13
N ASP A 76 -8.52 4.03 10.42
CA ASP A 76 -8.69 2.68 10.94
C ASP A 76 -10.01 2.05 10.48
N LEU A 77 -11.13 2.79 10.56
CA LEU A 77 -12.44 2.32 10.10
C LEU A 77 -12.45 2.10 8.60
N SER A 78 -11.92 3.07 7.86
CA SER A 78 -11.79 3.00 6.40
C SER A 78 -10.96 1.79 5.95
N TYR A 79 -9.83 1.54 6.62
CA TYR A 79 -8.99 0.37 6.35
C TYR A 79 -9.71 -0.93 6.70
N ARG A 80 -10.38 -1.01 7.85
CA ARG A 80 -11.03 -2.24 8.30
C ARG A 80 -12.16 -2.66 7.36
N VAL A 81 -12.99 -1.71 6.94
CA VAL A 81 -14.07 -1.96 5.96
C VAL A 81 -13.48 -2.32 4.60
N PHE A 82 -12.45 -1.60 4.14
CA PHE A 82 -11.74 -1.94 2.91
C PHE A 82 -11.19 -3.36 2.94
N LYS A 83 -10.50 -3.74 4.02
CA LYS A 83 -9.88 -5.07 4.16
C LYS A 83 -10.93 -6.17 4.12
N LEU A 84 -12.06 -6.01 4.81
CA LEU A 84 -13.15 -6.98 4.78
C LEU A 84 -13.71 -7.17 3.37
N LYS A 85 -13.99 -6.07 2.65
CA LYS A 85 -14.51 -6.13 1.29
C LYS A 85 -13.48 -6.67 0.30
N PHE A 86 -12.21 -6.29 0.44
CA PHE A 86 -11.11 -6.81 -0.36
C PHE A 86 -10.93 -8.32 -0.16
N THR A 87 -10.95 -8.81 1.08
CA THR A 87 -10.89 -10.24 1.36
C THR A 87 -12.08 -10.98 0.75
N ALA A 88 -13.29 -10.43 0.83
CA ALA A 88 -14.46 -11.02 0.17
C ALA A 88 -14.30 -11.09 -1.36
N LEU A 89 -13.73 -10.04 -1.98
CA LEU A 89 -13.42 -10.03 -3.42
C LEU A 89 -12.40 -11.11 -3.77
N MET A 90 -11.29 -11.20 -3.03
CA MET A 90 -10.25 -12.20 -3.26
C MET A 90 -10.76 -13.63 -3.06
N ASP A 91 -11.62 -13.87 -2.07
CA ASP A 91 -12.27 -15.16 -1.88
C ASP A 91 -13.20 -15.51 -3.06
N GLY A 92 -13.93 -14.53 -3.59
CA GLY A 92 -14.70 -14.69 -4.82
C GLY A 92 -13.84 -15.12 -6.01
N ILE A 93 -12.74 -14.40 -6.24
CA ILE A 93 -11.86 -14.63 -7.39
C ILE A 93 -11.09 -15.95 -7.25
N LEU A 94 -10.45 -16.19 -6.10
CA LEU A 94 -9.50 -17.29 -5.92
C LEU A 94 -10.15 -18.60 -5.48
N LYS A 95 -11.21 -18.54 -4.65
CA LYS A 95 -11.83 -19.76 -4.09
C LYS A 95 -13.11 -20.14 -4.80
N LYS A 96 -13.93 -19.14 -5.16
CA LYS A 96 -15.19 -19.36 -5.87
C LYS A 96 -15.05 -19.29 -7.38
N GLU A 97 -13.84 -18.99 -7.87
CA GLU A 97 -13.48 -18.97 -9.29
C GLU A 97 -14.47 -18.14 -10.14
N ILE A 98 -14.95 -17.01 -9.61
CA ILE A 98 -15.96 -16.19 -10.33
C ILE A 98 -15.46 -15.62 -11.66
N LEU A 99 -14.14 -15.57 -11.85
CA LEU A 99 -13.48 -15.17 -13.09
C LEU A 99 -12.77 -16.37 -13.77
N GLY A 100 -13.08 -17.59 -13.36
CA GLY A 100 -12.36 -18.82 -13.72
C GLY A 100 -11.17 -19.11 -12.81
N THR A 101 -10.48 -20.22 -13.10
CA THR A 101 -9.32 -20.68 -12.33
C THR A 101 -8.12 -19.74 -12.48
N VAL A 102 -7.59 -19.27 -11.35
CA VAL A 102 -6.44 -18.35 -11.32
C VAL A 102 -5.13 -19.12 -11.22
N LYS A 103 -4.29 -19.04 -12.25
CA LYS A 103 -2.95 -19.67 -12.25
C LYS A 103 -1.92 -18.92 -11.40
N ALA A 104 -1.98 -17.60 -11.42
CA ALA A 104 -1.15 -16.73 -10.58
C ALA A 104 -1.85 -15.39 -10.40
N HIS A 105 -1.55 -14.71 -9.29
CA HIS A 105 -1.99 -13.34 -9.05
C HIS A 105 -0.93 -12.59 -8.27
N THR A 106 -0.92 -11.27 -8.44
CA THR A 106 -0.14 -10.33 -7.63
C THR A 106 -1.09 -9.24 -7.16
N ALA A 107 -0.95 -8.79 -5.91
CA ALA A 107 -1.78 -7.72 -5.37
C ALA A 107 -0.92 -6.76 -4.56
N THR A 108 -1.18 -5.46 -4.75
CA THR A 108 -0.58 -4.37 -3.98
C THR A 108 -1.70 -3.58 -3.33
N ILE A 109 -1.53 -3.24 -2.05
CA ILE A 109 -2.45 -2.37 -1.32
C ILE A 109 -1.70 -1.09 -0.97
N GLU A 110 -2.18 0.03 -1.49
CA GLU A 110 -1.59 1.35 -1.27
C GLU A 110 -2.51 2.23 -0.44
N TYR A 111 -1.91 2.94 0.52
CA TYR A 111 -2.61 3.91 1.35
C TYR A 111 -2.28 5.30 0.86
N HIS A 112 -3.29 5.99 0.35
CA HIS A 112 -3.16 7.37 -0.07
C HIS A 112 -3.55 8.29 1.09
N ASN A 113 -2.55 8.82 1.80
CA ASN A 113 -2.78 9.95 2.70
C ASN A 113 -2.90 11.21 1.85
N ARG A 114 -4.13 11.71 1.66
CA ARG A 114 -4.34 13.02 1.03
C ARG A 114 -3.78 14.10 1.95
N GLY A 115 -2.81 14.89 1.47
CA GLY A 115 -2.37 16.12 2.13
C GLY A 115 -0.93 16.16 2.66
N LEU A 116 -0.13 15.10 2.51
CA LEU A 116 1.31 15.20 2.74
C LEU A 116 1.99 15.77 1.48
N PRO A 117 2.86 16.78 1.59
CA PRO A 117 3.62 17.26 0.45
C PRO A 117 4.47 16.13 -0.12
N HIS A 118 4.47 16.02 -1.45
CA HIS A 118 5.35 15.15 -2.22
C HIS A 118 6.80 15.62 -2.11
#